data_AF-A0A1H4AFT8-F1
#
_entry.id   AF-A0A1H4AFT8-F1
#
_cell.length_a   1.000
_cell.length_b   1.000
_cell.length_c   1.000
_cell.angle_alpha   90.00
_cell.angle_beta   90.00
_cell.angle_gamma   90.00
#
_symmetry.space_group_name_H-M   'P 1'
#
loop_
_entity.id
_entity.type
_entity.pdbx_description
1 polymer ?
#
loop_
_entity_poly.entity_id
_entity_poly.type
_entity_poly.pdbx_seq_one_letter_code
_entity_poly.pdbx_strand_id
1 'polypeptide(L)'
;MKIWKLKSDLEHFDSLTTVYDRDLEYLMTFEGESQKTGWKPIKVERMDPKKYPELGDAPGFDIPMFSERAVRILHPLIGKSVEELELDYTEKYYVINVTTVLDVVDYAASKYVTFSDSKKIMRFKKYAFRNVPELSEYDIFKIPDETRRDPFVSDRFKEAVEANGLRGFAFELVWDSEAKVTEEDTTATESANHDNTPKNPPENITVEDIFSIVRPLDNLEASKIKVYSLIGETLFKISHKDGAKAVEQIDHIVSDIIKAGSYPPVCRSYNDAAVELGYVLGWIVSEEYHWDWMAFGDESYLYYGVVSPHHLYAFAPVAYI
;
A
#
# COMPACT_ATOMS: atom_id res chain seq x y z
N MET A 1 16.28 16.41 -18.19
CA MET A 1 15.29 16.54 -17.08
C MET A 1 15.00 15.15 -16.55
N LYS A 2 15.13 14.94 -15.25
CA LYS A 2 14.76 13.68 -14.61
C LYS A 2 13.55 13.85 -13.71
N ILE A 3 12.81 12.76 -13.59
CA ILE A 3 11.66 12.63 -12.70
C ILE A 3 11.92 11.44 -11.79
N TRP A 4 11.66 11.66 -10.51
CA TRP A 4 11.91 10.69 -9.45
C TRP A 4 10.60 10.36 -8.74
N LYS A 5 10.41 9.11 -8.33
CA LYS A 5 9.36 8.73 -7.39
C LYS A 5 9.87 9.00 -5.98
N LEU A 6 9.13 9.79 -5.21
CA LEU A 6 9.46 10.16 -3.84
C LEU A 6 9.07 9.03 -2.89
N LYS A 7 10.04 8.52 -2.15
CA LYS A 7 9.84 7.50 -1.12
C LYS A 7 10.41 7.98 0.21
N SER A 8 10.07 7.28 1.28
CA SER A 8 10.73 7.43 2.57
C SER A 8 11.81 6.36 2.73
N ASP A 9 12.88 6.70 3.43
CA ASP A 9 13.96 5.76 3.76
C ASP A 9 13.56 4.91 4.99
N LEU A 10 12.88 3.80 4.70
CA LEU A 10 12.42 2.83 5.68
C LEU A 10 13.52 1.89 6.18
N GLU A 11 14.71 1.96 5.59
CA GLU A 11 15.83 1.08 5.94
C GLU A 11 16.69 1.67 7.06
N HIS A 12 16.78 2.99 7.15
CA HIS A 12 17.66 3.67 8.11
C HIS A 12 16.92 4.54 9.13
N PHE A 13 15.67 4.93 8.86
CA PHE A 13 14.90 5.81 9.72
C PHE A 13 13.57 5.16 10.13
N ASP A 14 13.07 5.58 11.29
CA ASP A 14 11.74 5.20 11.72
C ASP A 14 10.67 5.95 10.92
N SER A 15 9.44 5.44 10.98
CA SER A 15 8.27 6.04 10.34
C SER A 15 7.20 6.42 11.35
N LEU A 16 6.33 7.34 10.95
CA LEU A 16 5.10 7.65 11.66
C LEU A 16 3.95 6.82 11.08
N THR A 17 3.16 6.25 11.97
CA THR A 17 1.89 5.60 11.65
C THR A 17 0.77 6.26 12.45
N THR A 18 -0.46 6.19 11.95
CA THR A 18 -1.63 6.67 12.68
C THR A 18 -1.89 5.80 13.89
N VAL A 19 -2.32 6.40 14.99
CA VAL A 19 -2.75 5.64 16.19
C VAL A 19 -4.05 4.88 15.94
N TYR A 20 -4.89 5.35 15.02
CA TYR A 20 -6.18 4.75 14.69
C TYR A 20 -6.29 4.42 13.20
N ASP A 21 -6.66 3.19 12.85
CA ASP A 21 -6.78 2.73 11.45
C ASP A 21 -7.73 3.57 10.61
N ARG A 22 -8.82 4.06 11.22
CA ARG A 22 -9.77 5.00 10.57
C ARG A 22 -9.10 6.26 10.03
N ASP A 23 -8.04 6.73 10.68
CA ASP A 23 -7.33 7.91 10.24
C ASP A 23 -6.37 7.54 9.08
N LEU A 24 -5.81 6.33 9.08
CA LEU A 24 -5.06 5.81 7.92
C LEU A 24 -5.95 5.69 6.68
N GLU A 25 -7.15 5.10 6.76
CA GLU A 25 -7.95 5.03 5.53
C GLU A 25 -8.48 6.38 5.08
N TYR A 26 -8.77 7.29 6.02
CA TYR A 26 -9.10 8.67 5.65
C TYR A 26 -7.95 9.30 4.86
N LEU A 27 -6.72 9.16 5.33
CA LEU A 27 -5.53 9.58 4.61
C LEU A 27 -5.45 8.93 3.22
N MET A 28 -5.69 7.62 3.10
CA MET A 28 -5.67 6.88 1.83
C MET A 28 -6.76 7.29 0.83
N THR A 29 -7.71 8.15 1.22
CA THR A 29 -8.67 8.76 0.29
C THR A 29 -8.15 9.99 -0.45
N PHE A 30 -6.92 10.44 -0.17
CA PHE A 30 -6.37 11.68 -0.75
C PHE A 30 -5.93 11.46 -2.20
N GLU A 31 -6.75 11.92 -3.16
CA GLU A 31 -6.54 11.72 -4.60
C GLU A 31 -6.14 12.99 -5.37
N GLY A 32 -5.88 14.10 -4.66
CA GLY A 32 -5.49 15.38 -5.26
C GLY A 32 -6.40 16.55 -4.85
N GLU A 33 -7.44 16.29 -4.08
CA GLU A 33 -8.40 17.28 -3.62
C GLU A 33 -7.90 17.98 -2.36
N SER A 34 -8.35 19.24 -2.19
CA SER A 34 -8.07 20.00 -0.97
C SER A 34 -8.78 19.40 0.24
N GLN A 35 -8.03 19.27 1.34
CA GLN A 35 -8.51 18.79 2.63
C GLN A 35 -8.47 19.88 3.72
N LYS A 36 -7.93 21.07 3.41
CA LYS A 36 -7.74 22.20 4.35
C LYS A 36 -8.96 22.53 5.20
N THR A 37 -10.14 22.66 4.60
CA THR A 37 -11.36 23.13 5.31
C THR A 37 -11.84 22.12 6.35
N GLY A 38 -11.59 20.82 6.13
CA GLY A 38 -12.04 19.74 7.01
C GLY A 38 -10.94 19.15 7.89
N TRP A 39 -9.69 19.58 7.70
CA TRP A 39 -8.55 18.96 8.36
C TRP A 39 -8.60 19.12 9.87
N LYS A 40 -8.37 18.01 10.55
CA LYS A 40 -8.11 17.96 11.99
C LYS A 40 -6.81 17.20 12.18
N PRO A 41 -5.86 17.70 13.00
CA PRO A 41 -4.61 17.01 13.24
C PRO A 41 -4.83 15.55 13.64
N ILE A 42 -4.22 14.65 12.87
CA ILE A 42 -4.29 13.21 13.09
C ILE A 42 -3.21 12.82 14.07
N LYS A 43 -3.60 12.06 15.11
CA LYS A 43 -2.66 11.55 16.10
C LYS A 43 -1.83 10.42 15.51
N VAL A 44 -0.52 10.57 15.61
CA VAL A 44 0.45 9.59 15.08
C VAL A 44 1.41 9.13 16.17
N GLU A 45 2.03 7.98 15.93
CA GLU A 45 3.08 7.43 16.76
C GLU A 45 4.18 6.81 15.90
N ARG A 46 5.31 6.52 16.53
CA ARG A 46 6.48 5.90 15.87
C ARG A 46 6.24 4.41 15.67
N MET A 47 6.57 3.89 14.49
CA MET A 47 6.29 2.51 14.11
C MET A 47 7.21 1.50 14.83
N ASP A 48 8.53 1.71 14.81
CA ASP A 48 9.49 0.86 15.51
C ASP A 48 10.67 1.66 16.08
N PRO A 49 10.44 2.45 17.14
CA PRO A 49 11.46 3.31 17.74
C PRO A 49 12.60 2.53 18.41
N LYS A 50 12.46 1.22 18.61
CA LYS A 50 13.51 0.35 19.17
C LYS A 50 14.49 -0.08 18.10
N LYS A 51 13.99 -0.43 16.92
CA LYS A 51 14.82 -0.82 15.77
C LYS A 51 15.46 0.40 15.13
N TYR A 52 14.72 1.49 15.02
CA TYR A 52 15.16 2.72 14.40
C TYR A 52 15.10 3.85 15.42
N PRO A 53 16.21 4.24 16.06
CA PRO A 53 16.17 5.24 17.12
C PRO A 53 15.87 6.66 16.61
N GLU A 54 16.18 6.94 15.34
CA GLU A 54 16.03 8.26 14.74
C GLU A 54 14.77 8.35 13.88
N LEU A 55 14.04 9.47 14.03
CA LEU A 55 12.97 9.88 13.13
C LEU A 55 13.55 10.85 12.09
N GLY A 56 13.33 10.59 10.80
CA GLY A 56 13.83 11.41 9.71
C GLY A 56 13.05 12.72 9.52
N ASP A 57 13.44 13.48 8.50
CA ASP A 57 12.70 14.64 8.01
C ASP A 57 11.54 14.23 7.07
N ALA A 58 11.50 12.98 6.61
CA ALA A 58 10.40 12.40 5.82
C ALA A 58 9.92 11.03 6.37
N PRO A 59 9.31 10.96 7.55
CA PRO A 59 8.92 9.69 8.17
C PRO A 59 7.57 9.14 7.68
N GLY A 60 7.12 9.48 6.48
CA GLY A 60 5.84 9.00 5.96
C GLY A 60 5.93 7.54 5.48
N PHE A 61 4.94 6.71 5.76
CA PHE A 61 4.91 5.34 5.25
C PHE A 61 4.08 5.24 3.95
N ASP A 62 2.75 5.40 4.04
CA ASP A 62 1.85 5.33 2.87
C ASP A 62 1.61 6.69 2.20
N ILE A 63 1.78 7.77 2.95
CA ILE A 63 1.61 9.15 2.48
C ILE A 63 2.83 9.96 2.90
N PRO A 64 3.34 10.87 2.05
CA PRO A 64 4.45 11.71 2.43
C PRO A 64 4.12 12.54 3.67
N MET A 65 4.98 12.44 4.67
CA MET A 65 4.92 13.26 5.88
C MET A 65 6.27 13.92 6.06
N PHE A 66 6.32 15.23 6.30
CA PHE A 66 7.57 15.99 6.46
C PHE A 66 7.67 16.66 7.82
N SER A 67 8.90 16.79 8.33
CA SER A 67 9.20 17.63 9.50
C SER A 67 8.95 19.11 9.18
N GLU A 68 8.72 19.95 10.20
CA GLU A 68 8.65 21.42 10.04
C GLU A 68 9.89 21.98 9.33
N ARG A 69 11.07 21.39 9.58
CA ARG A 69 12.32 21.77 8.91
C ARG A 69 12.26 21.47 7.42
N ALA A 70 11.86 20.26 7.01
CA ALA A 70 11.71 19.90 5.61
C ALA A 70 10.66 20.76 4.91
N VAL A 71 9.49 20.96 5.53
CA VAL A 71 8.45 21.86 5.00
C VAL A 71 9.03 23.25 4.74
N ARG A 72 9.68 23.88 5.73
CA ARG A 72 10.25 25.22 5.57
C ARG A 72 11.26 25.32 4.41
N ILE A 73 12.11 24.32 4.23
CA ILE A 73 13.13 24.30 3.18
C ILE A 73 12.52 24.06 1.80
N LEU A 74 11.54 23.16 1.71
CA LEU A 74 10.98 22.70 0.44
C LEU A 74 9.78 23.53 -0.02
N HIS A 75 9.12 24.28 0.87
CA HIS A 75 7.95 25.10 0.57
C HIS A 75 8.11 26.02 -0.64
N PRO A 76 9.26 26.69 -0.88
CA PRO A 76 9.43 27.50 -2.09
C PRO A 76 9.27 26.73 -3.41
N LEU A 77 9.51 25.41 -3.41
CA LEU A 77 9.36 24.53 -4.56
C LEU A 77 7.96 23.90 -4.62
N ILE A 78 7.41 23.50 -3.46
CA ILE A 78 6.20 22.68 -3.41
C ILE A 78 4.93 23.41 -3.00
N GLY A 79 5.02 24.62 -2.46
CA GLY A 79 3.91 25.30 -1.76
C GLY A 79 2.68 25.59 -2.63
N LYS A 80 2.84 25.63 -3.96
CA LYS A 80 1.71 25.73 -4.91
C LYS A 80 1.04 24.39 -5.23
N SER A 81 1.68 23.28 -4.88
CA SER A 81 1.31 21.92 -5.28
C SER A 81 0.82 21.04 -4.14
N VAL A 82 0.95 21.54 -2.90
CA VAL A 82 0.65 20.75 -1.71
C VAL A 82 -0.16 21.53 -0.70
N GLU A 83 -0.80 20.78 0.19
CA GLU A 83 -1.28 21.29 1.47
C GLU A 83 -0.47 20.64 2.58
N GLU A 84 0.08 21.49 3.45
CA GLU A 84 0.78 21.07 4.66
C GLU A 84 -0.24 20.93 5.78
N LEU A 85 -0.55 19.69 6.14
CA LEU A 85 -1.62 19.36 7.07
C LEU A 85 -0.99 18.86 8.38
N GLU A 86 -1.04 19.68 9.42
CA GLU A 86 -0.36 19.43 10.70
C GLU A 86 -0.83 18.13 11.37
N LEU A 87 0.11 17.34 11.89
CA LEU A 87 -0.12 16.12 12.65
C LEU A 87 -0.15 16.40 14.17
N ASP A 88 -0.92 15.61 14.92
CA ASP A 88 -0.87 15.60 16.38
C ASP A 88 0.25 14.66 16.85
N TYR A 89 1.45 15.24 17.01
CA TYR A 89 2.65 14.58 17.51
C TYR A 89 3.45 15.55 18.39
N THR A 90 4.35 15.01 19.24
CA THR A 90 5.12 15.86 20.18
C THR A 90 6.06 16.85 19.47
N GLU A 91 6.50 16.50 18.26
CA GLU A 91 7.25 17.36 17.35
C GLU A 91 6.38 17.71 16.15
N LYS A 92 6.66 18.85 15.51
CA LYS A 92 5.86 19.31 14.38
C LYS A 92 6.20 18.56 13.10
N TYR A 93 5.23 17.78 12.66
CA TYR A 93 5.22 17.09 11.38
C TYR A 93 3.91 17.39 10.63
N TYR A 94 3.96 17.23 9.31
CA TYR A 94 2.85 17.54 8.42
C TYR A 94 2.65 16.39 7.45
N VAL A 95 1.39 15.99 7.24
CA VAL A 95 1.02 15.27 6.03
C VAL A 95 1.13 16.22 4.85
N ILE A 96 1.73 15.77 3.77
CA ILE A 96 1.88 16.53 2.54
C ILE A 96 0.86 16.02 1.54
N ASN A 97 -0.32 16.66 1.56
CA ASN A 97 -1.37 16.36 0.60
C ASN A 97 -1.01 17.00 -0.75
N VAL A 98 -0.56 16.19 -1.71
CA VAL A 98 -0.23 16.66 -3.06
C VAL A 98 -1.51 16.87 -3.85
N THR A 99 -1.85 18.13 -4.13
CA THR A 99 -3.09 18.53 -4.83
C THR A 99 -2.88 18.74 -6.32
N THR A 100 -1.63 18.75 -6.79
CA THR A 100 -1.32 18.83 -8.23
C THR A 100 -1.32 17.44 -8.85
N VAL A 101 -2.33 17.15 -9.66
CA VAL A 101 -2.43 15.93 -10.48
C VAL A 101 -2.26 16.30 -11.95
N LEU A 102 -1.23 15.76 -12.61
CA LEU A 102 -0.86 16.10 -13.98
C LEU A 102 -1.08 14.94 -14.95
N ASP A 103 -1.85 15.16 -16.02
CA ASP A 103 -1.92 14.25 -17.17
C ASP A 103 -0.73 14.51 -18.11
N VAL A 104 0.42 13.94 -17.76
CA VAL A 104 1.70 14.17 -18.44
C VAL A 104 2.38 12.87 -18.88
N VAL A 105 1.74 11.73 -18.67
CA VAL A 105 2.28 10.41 -19.06
C VAL A 105 2.24 10.27 -20.59
N ASP A 106 3.35 9.82 -21.17
CA ASP A 106 3.38 9.33 -22.55
C ASP A 106 3.06 7.84 -22.54
N TYR A 107 1.77 7.50 -22.67
CA TYR A 107 1.31 6.12 -22.65
C TYR A 107 1.86 5.29 -23.83
N ALA A 108 2.21 5.92 -24.96
CA ALA A 108 2.77 5.21 -26.11
C ALA A 108 4.23 4.79 -25.87
N ALA A 109 4.98 5.60 -25.12
CA ALA A 109 6.36 5.31 -24.75
C ALA A 109 6.51 4.60 -23.39
N SER A 110 5.44 4.52 -22.58
CA SER A 110 5.43 3.84 -21.28
C SER A 110 5.19 2.33 -21.42
N LYS A 111 5.68 1.55 -20.45
CA LYS A 111 5.33 0.14 -20.27
C LYS A 111 4.52 -0.01 -18.99
N TYR A 112 3.30 -0.50 -19.08
CA TYR A 112 2.43 -0.69 -17.92
C TYR A 112 1.57 -1.95 -18.05
N VAL A 113 1.01 -2.38 -16.92
CA VAL A 113 0.09 -3.51 -16.81
C VAL A 113 -1.27 -2.94 -16.42
N THR A 114 -2.32 -3.35 -17.11
CA THR A 114 -3.72 -3.04 -16.74
C THR A 114 -4.33 -4.20 -15.99
N PHE A 115 -5.42 -3.96 -15.26
CA PHE A 115 -6.23 -5.06 -14.76
C PHE A 115 -6.81 -5.88 -15.92
N SER A 116 -7.10 -7.16 -15.69
CA SER A 116 -7.63 -8.06 -16.72
C SER A 116 -9.06 -7.72 -17.12
N ASP A 117 -9.83 -7.14 -16.20
CA ASP A 117 -11.25 -6.80 -16.33
C ASP A 117 -11.52 -5.37 -16.83
N SER A 118 -10.48 -4.53 -16.90
CA SER A 118 -10.64 -3.11 -17.18
C SER A 118 -9.42 -2.50 -17.87
N LYS A 119 -9.61 -1.31 -18.44
CA LYS A 119 -8.50 -0.52 -18.99
C LYS A 119 -7.72 0.26 -17.92
N LYS A 120 -8.04 0.08 -16.63
CA LYS A 120 -7.37 0.79 -15.54
C LYS A 120 -5.94 0.27 -15.40
N ILE A 121 -4.98 1.18 -15.28
CA ILE A 121 -3.59 0.80 -15.06
C ILE A 121 -3.43 0.27 -13.64
N MET A 122 -2.91 -0.95 -13.53
CA MET A 122 -2.56 -1.59 -12.26
C MET A 122 -1.19 -1.12 -11.78
N ARG A 123 -0.20 -1.07 -12.68
CA ARG A 123 1.15 -0.55 -12.37
C ARG A 123 1.92 -0.20 -13.63
N PHE A 124 2.81 0.77 -13.51
CA PHE A 124 3.84 1.02 -14.51
C PHE A 124 5.06 0.12 -14.26
N LYS A 125 5.57 -0.48 -15.33
CA LYS A 125 6.89 -1.15 -15.37
C LYS A 125 7.98 -0.18 -15.80
N LYS A 126 7.64 0.77 -16.68
CA LYS A 126 8.52 1.84 -17.15
C LYS A 126 7.68 3.08 -17.42
N TYR A 127 8.08 4.20 -16.84
CA TYR A 127 7.44 5.48 -17.07
C TYR A 127 8.08 6.19 -18.26
N ALA A 128 7.25 6.83 -19.07
CA ALA A 128 7.65 7.86 -20.00
C ALA A 128 6.73 9.06 -19.82
N PHE A 129 7.30 10.26 -19.85
CA PHE A 129 6.53 11.50 -19.71
C PHE A 129 6.65 12.33 -20.99
N ARG A 130 5.55 12.99 -21.35
CA ARG A 130 5.53 13.95 -22.45
C ARG A 130 6.33 15.17 -22.02
N ASN A 131 7.20 15.67 -22.90
CA ASN A 131 7.97 16.87 -22.64
C ASN A 131 7.09 18.12 -22.85
N VAL A 132 6.27 18.42 -21.85
CA VAL A 132 5.30 19.54 -21.84
C VAL A 132 5.63 20.56 -20.74
N PRO A 133 5.26 21.84 -20.88
CA PRO A 133 5.62 22.89 -19.93
C PRO A 133 5.21 22.60 -18.48
N GLU A 134 4.05 21.99 -18.28
CA GLU A 134 3.49 21.65 -16.97
C GLU A 134 4.45 20.76 -16.17
N LEU A 135 5.15 19.84 -16.83
CA LEU A 135 6.10 18.93 -16.18
C LEU A 135 7.34 19.66 -15.62
N SER A 136 7.69 20.82 -16.20
CA SER A 136 8.81 21.66 -15.74
C SER A 136 8.38 22.71 -14.71
N GLU A 137 7.08 23.02 -14.66
CA GLU A 137 6.50 24.04 -13.81
C GLU A 137 6.36 23.58 -12.35
N TYR A 138 6.15 22.29 -12.10
CA TYR A 138 5.89 21.73 -10.78
C TYR A 138 7.04 20.83 -10.30
N ASP A 139 7.42 20.97 -9.03
CA ASP A 139 8.51 20.19 -8.42
C ASP A 139 8.01 18.97 -7.62
N ILE A 140 6.70 18.87 -7.39
CA ILE A 140 6.01 17.70 -6.85
C ILE A 140 4.62 17.57 -7.49
N PHE A 141 4.23 16.37 -7.90
CA PHE A 141 2.92 16.10 -8.49
C PHE A 141 2.54 14.62 -8.39
N LYS A 142 1.28 14.30 -8.67
CA LYS A 142 0.77 12.94 -8.91
C LYS A 142 0.26 12.81 -10.36
N ILE A 143 -0.01 11.59 -10.81
CA ILE A 143 -0.63 11.31 -12.12
C ILE A 143 -2.02 10.68 -11.94
N PRO A 144 -2.94 10.82 -12.92
CA PRO A 144 -4.31 10.30 -12.81
C PRO A 144 -4.39 8.80 -12.46
N ASP A 145 -3.48 7.99 -12.99
CA ASP A 145 -3.47 6.53 -12.77
C ASP A 145 -2.93 6.11 -11.38
N GLU A 146 -2.23 7.00 -10.68
CA GLU A 146 -1.53 6.70 -9.43
C GLU A 146 -1.77 7.77 -8.35
N THR A 147 -2.98 8.34 -8.29
CA THR A 147 -3.34 9.40 -7.31
C THR A 147 -3.21 8.99 -5.85
N ARG A 148 -3.25 7.68 -5.54
CA ARG A 148 -3.06 7.16 -4.17
C ARG A 148 -1.65 6.64 -3.89
N ARG A 149 -0.72 6.75 -4.84
CA ARG A 149 0.66 6.27 -4.66
C ARG A 149 1.61 7.43 -4.37
N ASP A 150 2.85 7.07 -4.10
CA ASP A 150 3.99 7.97 -3.98
C ASP A 150 3.98 9.03 -5.10
N PRO A 151 4.17 10.31 -4.77
CA PRO A 151 4.23 11.37 -5.76
C PRO A 151 5.55 11.35 -6.54
N PHE A 152 5.55 12.06 -7.65
CA PHE A 152 6.72 12.33 -8.46
C PHE A 152 7.32 13.67 -8.11
N VAL A 153 8.65 13.78 -8.17
CA VAL A 153 9.41 14.99 -7.87
C VAL A 153 10.47 15.27 -8.93
N SER A 154 10.83 16.54 -9.06
CA SER A 154 11.86 17.00 -10.00
C SER A 154 13.29 16.81 -9.45
N ASP A 155 14.29 16.97 -10.33
CA ASP A 155 15.69 17.10 -9.90
C ASP A 155 15.89 18.24 -8.88
N ARG A 156 15.24 19.40 -9.08
CA ARG A 156 15.37 20.55 -8.17
C ARG A 156 14.92 20.22 -6.76
N PHE A 157 13.85 19.44 -6.61
CA PHE A 157 13.38 18.98 -5.31
C PHE A 157 14.43 18.08 -4.64
N LYS A 158 14.91 17.06 -5.36
CA LYS A 158 15.93 16.13 -4.87
C LYS A 158 17.23 16.85 -4.47
N GLU A 159 17.70 17.77 -5.31
CA GLU A 159 18.88 18.60 -5.04
C GLU A 159 18.68 19.48 -3.81
N ALA A 160 17.49 20.05 -3.60
CA ALA A 160 17.20 20.84 -2.40
C ALA A 160 17.21 19.99 -1.12
N VAL A 161 16.72 18.75 -1.17
CA VAL A 161 16.81 17.78 -0.06
C VAL A 161 18.28 17.49 0.27
N GLU A 162 19.07 17.15 -0.74
CA GLU A 162 20.48 16.77 -0.57
C GLU A 162 21.35 17.95 -0.10
N ALA A 163 21.22 19.12 -0.74
CA ALA A 163 22.00 20.31 -0.42
C ALA A 163 21.74 20.86 0.99
N ASN A 164 20.55 20.62 1.54
CA ASN A 164 20.19 21.05 2.89
C ASN A 164 20.39 19.96 3.95
N GLY A 165 20.86 18.76 3.57
CA GLY A 165 21.03 17.64 4.50
C GLY A 165 19.73 17.25 5.19
N LEU A 166 18.62 17.20 4.44
CA LEU A 166 17.37 16.61 4.90
C LEU A 166 17.50 15.08 4.85
N ARG A 167 17.06 14.39 5.91
CA ARG A 167 17.24 12.93 6.08
C ARG A 167 15.92 12.17 6.01
N GLY A 168 15.95 10.86 5.76
CA GLY A 168 14.73 10.04 5.69
C GLY A 168 14.03 10.07 4.32
N PHE A 169 14.61 10.73 3.32
CA PHE A 169 14.10 10.73 1.95
C PHE A 169 14.79 9.65 1.11
N ALA A 170 14.03 8.97 0.27
CA ALA A 170 14.52 8.07 -0.77
C ALA A 170 13.95 8.46 -2.13
N PHE A 171 14.71 8.21 -3.21
CA PHE A 171 14.33 8.60 -4.57
C PHE A 171 14.58 7.46 -5.54
N GLU A 172 13.57 7.12 -6.33
CA GLU A 172 13.68 6.17 -7.43
C GLU A 172 13.65 6.92 -8.76
N LEU A 173 14.71 6.82 -9.57
CA LEU A 173 14.72 7.41 -10.91
C LEU A 173 13.73 6.66 -11.80
N VAL A 174 12.66 7.33 -12.23
CA VAL A 174 11.63 6.69 -13.07
C VAL A 174 11.68 7.14 -14.52
N TRP A 175 12.27 8.30 -14.80
CA TRP A 175 12.42 8.81 -16.16
C TRP A 175 13.53 9.84 -16.28
N ASP A 176 14.21 9.83 -17.43
CA ASP A 176 15.25 10.80 -17.82
C ASP A 176 15.03 11.17 -19.28
N SER A 177 14.77 12.44 -19.55
CA SER A 177 14.52 12.96 -20.90
C SER A 177 15.76 12.87 -21.82
N GLU A 178 16.95 12.71 -21.26
CA GLU A 178 18.22 12.65 -21.99
C GLU A 178 18.77 11.23 -22.12
N ALA A 179 18.14 10.25 -21.47
CA ALA A 179 18.54 8.85 -21.60
C ALA A 179 18.35 8.39 -23.05
N LYS A 180 19.46 7.99 -23.68
CA LYS A 180 19.42 7.33 -24.99
C LYS A 180 18.72 5.99 -24.82
N VAL A 181 17.71 5.72 -25.65
CA VAL A 181 17.08 4.40 -25.73
C VAL A 181 18.16 3.41 -26.15
N THR A 182 18.68 2.61 -25.22
CA THR A 182 19.58 1.51 -25.53
C THR A 182 18.78 0.37 -26.14
N GLU A 183 19.25 -0.14 -27.29
CA GLU A 183 18.57 -1.16 -28.11
C GLU A 183 18.34 -2.51 -27.41
N GLU A 184 18.89 -2.73 -26.20
CA GLU A 184 18.57 -3.89 -25.36
C GLU A 184 17.08 -3.94 -24.94
N ASP A 185 16.35 -2.83 -25.06
CA ASP A 185 14.90 -2.76 -24.78
C ASP A 185 14.03 -3.04 -26.03
N THR A 186 14.65 -3.26 -27.20
CA THR A 186 13.98 -3.44 -28.52
C THR A 186 14.08 -4.83 -29.14
N THR A 187 14.88 -5.77 -28.61
CA THR A 187 14.91 -7.17 -29.11
C THR A 187 13.91 -8.07 -28.39
N ALA A 188 12.66 -7.62 -28.31
CA ALA A 188 11.53 -8.48 -27.98
C ALA A 188 10.34 -8.09 -28.86
N THR A 189 10.51 -8.19 -30.17
CA THR A 189 9.36 -8.32 -31.06
C THR A 189 9.58 -9.52 -31.98
N GLU A 190 8.58 -10.39 -31.94
CA GLU A 190 8.29 -11.49 -32.86
C GLU A 190 9.09 -12.79 -32.71
N SER A 191 8.74 -13.57 -31.67
CA SER A 191 8.21 -14.94 -31.89
C SER A 191 7.61 -15.50 -30.61
N ALA A 192 6.35 -15.16 -30.33
CA ALA A 192 5.44 -16.06 -29.65
C ALA A 192 4.03 -15.68 -30.11
N ASN A 193 3.50 -16.41 -31.08
CA ASN A 193 2.06 -16.62 -31.17
C ASN A 193 1.65 -17.31 -29.85
N HIS A 194 1.42 -16.51 -28.83
CA HIS A 194 0.50 -16.86 -27.77
C HIS A 194 -0.66 -15.89 -27.90
N ASP A 195 -1.80 -16.47 -28.27
CA ASP A 195 -3.11 -15.85 -28.20
C ASP A 195 -3.30 -15.30 -26.77
N ASN A 196 -2.92 -14.03 -26.61
CA ASN A 196 -2.93 -13.27 -25.35
C ASN A 196 -4.17 -12.40 -25.28
N THR A 197 -5.33 -12.96 -25.65
CA THR A 197 -6.57 -12.48 -25.06
C THR A 197 -6.52 -12.82 -23.56
N PRO A 198 -6.65 -11.85 -22.63
CA PRO A 198 -7.17 -12.20 -21.32
C PRO A 198 -8.59 -12.67 -21.61
N LYS A 199 -8.75 -13.98 -21.68
CA LYS A 199 -10.04 -14.60 -21.43
C LYS A 199 -10.46 -14.06 -20.05
N ASN A 200 -11.76 -13.93 -19.80
CA ASN A 200 -12.27 -13.98 -18.42
C ASN A 200 -11.41 -14.99 -17.64
N PRO A 201 -11.20 -14.85 -16.30
CA PRO A 201 -10.60 -15.97 -15.55
C PRO A 201 -11.28 -17.20 -16.12
N PRO A 202 -10.52 -18.15 -16.74
CA PRO A 202 -11.16 -19.19 -17.51
C PRO A 202 -12.27 -19.71 -16.62
N GLU A 203 -13.44 -20.05 -17.16
CA GLU A 203 -14.53 -20.56 -16.31
C GLU A 203 -14.04 -21.71 -15.40
N ASN A 204 -12.82 -22.23 -15.66
CA ASN A 204 -11.92 -22.93 -14.76
C ASN A 204 -10.57 -22.17 -14.48
N ILE A 205 -10.48 -21.27 -13.48
CA ILE A 205 -9.19 -21.08 -12.76
C ILE A 205 -8.91 -22.43 -12.11
N THR A 206 -7.77 -23.03 -12.42
CA THR A 206 -7.42 -24.29 -11.77
C THR A 206 -6.82 -24.01 -10.40
N VAL A 207 -7.01 -24.92 -9.45
CA VAL A 207 -6.42 -24.81 -8.11
C VAL A 207 -4.91 -24.60 -8.23
N GLU A 208 -4.29 -25.24 -9.22
CA GLU A 208 -2.88 -25.17 -9.54
C GLU A 208 -2.36 -23.74 -9.84
N ASP A 209 -3.21 -22.84 -10.38
CA ASP A 209 -2.81 -21.47 -10.71
C ASP A 209 -2.78 -20.54 -9.47
N ILE A 210 -3.68 -20.78 -8.50
CA ILE A 210 -3.74 -20.03 -7.22
C ILE A 210 -2.55 -20.38 -6.32
N PHE A 211 -1.93 -21.53 -6.52
CA PHE A 211 -0.85 -22.07 -5.70
C PHE A 211 0.51 -22.12 -6.43
N SER A 212 0.72 -21.28 -7.44
CA SER A 212 2.01 -21.21 -8.15
C SER A 212 3.19 -20.89 -7.22
N ILE A 213 2.91 -20.13 -6.15
CA ILE A 213 3.79 -19.90 -5.01
C ILE A 213 3.09 -20.47 -3.78
N VAL A 214 3.79 -21.33 -3.03
CA VAL A 214 3.41 -21.76 -1.67
C VAL A 214 4.67 -21.77 -0.84
N ARG A 215 4.75 -20.89 0.16
CA ARG A 215 5.93 -20.79 1.02
C ARG A 215 5.57 -20.41 2.46
N PRO A 216 6.44 -20.74 3.43
CA PRO A 216 6.35 -20.16 4.77
C PRO A 216 6.39 -18.64 4.72
N LEU A 217 5.80 -18.03 5.73
CA LEU A 217 5.88 -16.59 5.93
C LEU A 217 7.30 -16.17 6.30
N ASP A 218 7.69 -14.99 5.82
CA ASP A 218 8.83 -14.29 6.40
C ASP A 218 8.46 -13.67 7.76
N ASN A 219 9.47 -13.15 8.47
CA ASN A 219 9.27 -12.58 9.81
C ASN A 219 8.33 -11.37 9.82
N LEU A 220 8.30 -10.58 8.73
CA LEU A 220 7.45 -9.40 8.61
C LEU A 220 5.99 -9.82 8.39
N GLU A 221 5.77 -10.75 7.47
CA GLU A 221 4.45 -11.35 7.18
C GLU A 221 3.86 -12.02 8.42
N ALA A 222 4.64 -12.84 9.13
CA ALA A 222 4.20 -13.48 10.37
C ALA A 222 3.82 -12.46 11.46
N SER A 223 4.58 -11.36 11.57
CA SER A 223 4.28 -10.28 12.51
C SER A 223 2.99 -9.56 12.13
N LYS A 224 2.75 -9.29 10.84
CA LYS A 224 1.51 -8.68 10.34
C LYS A 224 0.29 -9.54 10.64
N ILE A 225 0.36 -10.84 10.38
CA ILE A 225 -0.75 -11.75 10.66
C ILE A 225 -1.11 -11.73 12.14
N LYS A 226 -0.11 -11.79 13.03
CA LYS A 226 -0.36 -11.72 14.47
C LYS A 226 -1.08 -10.42 14.88
N VAL A 227 -0.72 -9.30 14.26
CA VAL A 227 -1.39 -8.02 14.50
C VAL A 227 -2.84 -8.07 14.00
N TYR A 228 -3.09 -8.52 12.76
CA TYR A 228 -4.44 -8.63 12.21
C TYR A 228 -5.33 -9.57 13.01
N SER A 229 -4.81 -10.72 13.43
CA SER A 229 -5.58 -11.63 14.27
C SER A 229 -5.93 -11.00 15.63
N LEU A 230 -5.04 -10.21 16.24
CA LEU A 230 -5.32 -9.50 17.50
C LEU A 230 -6.35 -8.36 17.32
N ILE A 231 -6.33 -7.70 16.17
CA ILE A 231 -7.36 -6.71 15.79
C ILE A 231 -8.72 -7.39 15.74
N GLY A 232 -8.86 -8.48 14.97
CA GLY A 232 -10.11 -9.24 14.88
C GLY A 232 -10.61 -9.71 16.25
N GLU A 233 -9.73 -10.22 17.12
CA GLU A 233 -10.08 -10.57 18.50
C GLU A 233 -10.67 -9.40 19.28
N THR A 234 -10.04 -8.23 19.16
CA THR A 234 -10.45 -7.02 19.88
C THR A 234 -11.77 -6.49 19.35
N LEU A 235 -11.92 -6.42 18.02
CA LEU A 235 -13.13 -5.93 17.35
C LEU A 235 -14.35 -6.77 17.70
N PHE A 236 -14.21 -8.10 17.65
CA PHE A 236 -15.30 -9.04 17.88
C PHE A 236 -15.40 -9.55 19.32
N LYS A 237 -14.47 -9.14 20.19
CA LYS A 237 -14.37 -9.58 21.59
C LYS A 237 -14.28 -11.11 21.72
N ILE A 238 -13.52 -11.71 20.82
CA ILE A 238 -13.21 -13.15 20.79
C ILE A 238 -11.88 -13.37 21.51
N SER A 239 -11.73 -14.52 22.15
CA SER A 239 -10.48 -14.94 22.78
C SER A 239 -10.04 -16.30 22.24
N HIS A 240 -8.94 -16.33 21.50
CA HIS A 240 -8.31 -17.48 20.87
C HIS A 240 -7.81 -18.53 21.87
N LYS A 241 -7.65 -18.15 23.15
CA LYS A 241 -7.17 -19.04 24.23
C LYS A 241 -8.08 -20.24 24.54
N ASP A 242 -9.31 -20.22 24.07
CA ASP A 242 -10.25 -21.34 24.14
C ASP A 242 -10.82 -21.54 22.73
N GLY A 243 -10.08 -22.27 21.90
CA GLY A 243 -10.36 -22.34 20.47
C GLY A 243 -11.75 -22.85 20.13
N ALA A 244 -12.26 -23.85 20.86
CA ALA A 244 -13.60 -24.41 20.64
C ALA A 244 -14.70 -23.35 20.89
N LYS A 245 -14.58 -22.62 22.00
CA LYS A 245 -15.51 -21.54 22.33
C LYS A 245 -15.39 -20.37 21.37
N ALA A 246 -14.17 -20.03 20.95
CA ALA A 246 -13.92 -18.95 20.00
C ALA A 246 -14.53 -19.26 18.62
N VAL A 247 -14.43 -20.50 18.15
CA VAL A 247 -15.08 -20.95 16.90
C VAL A 247 -16.61 -20.86 17.02
N GLU A 248 -17.19 -21.28 18.14
CA GLU A 248 -18.62 -21.14 18.39
C GLU A 248 -19.06 -19.66 18.39
N GLN A 249 -18.26 -18.76 18.98
CA GLN A 249 -18.53 -17.32 18.94
C GLN A 249 -18.49 -16.76 17.51
N ILE A 250 -17.50 -17.17 16.71
CA ILE A 250 -17.40 -16.78 15.30
C ILE A 250 -18.66 -17.22 14.55
N ASP A 251 -19.11 -18.47 14.72
CA ASP A 251 -20.30 -19.00 14.04
C ASP A 251 -21.58 -18.21 14.40
N HIS A 252 -21.74 -17.86 15.68
CA HIS A 252 -22.85 -16.99 16.12
C HIS A 252 -22.79 -15.60 15.49
N ILE A 253 -21.61 -14.97 15.48
CA ILE A 253 -21.41 -13.64 14.88
C ILE A 253 -21.74 -13.67 13.38
N VAL A 254 -21.22 -14.66 12.66
CA VAL A 254 -21.49 -14.83 11.21
C VAL A 254 -22.99 -15.05 10.98
N SER A 255 -23.62 -15.90 11.78
CA SER A 255 -25.06 -16.15 11.70
C SER A 255 -25.88 -14.88 11.95
N ASP A 256 -25.49 -14.05 12.90
CA ASP A 256 -26.17 -12.80 13.21
C ASP A 256 -26.00 -11.76 12.10
N ILE A 257 -24.81 -11.65 11.50
CA ILE A 257 -24.56 -10.80 10.32
C ILE A 257 -25.47 -11.22 9.15
N ILE A 258 -25.56 -12.52 8.87
CA ILE A 258 -26.40 -13.06 7.79
C ILE A 258 -27.88 -12.78 8.07
N LYS A 259 -28.35 -13.04 9.29
CA LYS A 259 -29.76 -12.81 9.68
C LYS A 259 -30.13 -11.32 9.66
N ALA A 260 -29.23 -10.46 10.13
CA ALA A 260 -29.46 -9.02 10.19
C ALA A 260 -29.44 -8.37 8.81
N GLY A 261 -28.84 -9.02 7.80
CA GLY A 261 -28.66 -8.43 6.48
C GLY A 261 -27.86 -7.12 6.55
N SER A 262 -27.00 -7.00 7.56
CA SER A 262 -26.08 -5.87 7.76
C SER A 262 -24.82 -6.36 8.50
N TYR A 263 -23.68 -5.74 8.20
CA TYR A 263 -22.42 -6.02 8.91
C TYR A 263 -22.33 -5.16 10.19
N PRO A 264 -21.51 -5.57 11.17
CA PRO A 264 -21.39 -4.86 12.43
C PRO A 264 -20.89 -3.42 12.21
N PRO A 265 -21.32 -2.42 13.01
CA PRO A 265 -20.89 -1.03 12.83
C PRO A 265 -19.38 -0.80 12.97
N VAL A 266 -18.67 -1.75 13.57
CA VAL A 266 -17.20 -1.77 13.67
C VAL A 266 -16.51 -2.15 12.36
N CYS A 267 -17.25 -2.74 11.41
CA CYS A 267 -16.76 -3.12 10.09
C CYS A 267 -17.31 -2.16 9.02
N ARG A 268 -16.62 -2.06 7.88
CA ARG A 268 -17.02 -1.19 6.75
C ARG A 268 -17.77 -1.90 5.64
N SER A 269 -17.68 -3.22 5.60
CA SER A 269 -18.35 -4.07 4.63
C SER A 269 -18.48 -5.50 5.17
N TYR A 270 -19.23 -6.34 4.47
CA TYR A 270 -19.21 -7.78 4.74
C TYR A 270 -17.82 -8.39 4.53
N ASN A 271 -17.06 -7.87 3.55
CA ASN A 271 -15.72 -8.35 3.27
C ASN A 271 -14.77 -8.05 4.43
N ASP A 272 -14.88 -6.85 4.99
CA ASP A 272 -14.12 -6.43 6.17
C ASP A 272 -14.41 -7.34 7.37
N ALA A 273 -15.69 -7.62 7.64
CA ALA A 273 -16.07 -8.56 8.69
C ALA A 273 -15.55 -9.99 8.45
N ALA A 274 -15.58 -10.46 7.20
CA ALA A 274 -15.11 -11.79 6.83
C ALA A 274 -13.59 -11.93 6.97
N VAL A 275 -12.83 -10.91 6.56
CA VAL A 275 -11.36 -10.89 6.68
C VAL A 275 -10.94 -10.93 8.15
N GLU A 276 -11.50 -10.05 8.98
CA GLU A 276 -11.17 -9.98 10.41
C GLU A 276 -11.52 -11.26 11.16
N LEU A 277 -12.73 -11.80 10.97
CA LEU A 277 -13.14 -13.07 11.56
C LEU A 277 -12.29 -14.23 11.05
N GLY A 278 -11.87 -14.19 9.78
CA GLY A 278 -10.99 -15.17 9.19
C GLY A 278 -9.59 -15.14 9.81
N TYR A 279 -9.00 -13.99 10.06
CA TYR A 279 -7.69 -13.92 10.74
C TYR A 279 -7.74 -14.51 12.15
N VAL A 280 -8.84 -14.29 12.89
CA VAL A 280 -9.04 -14.91 14.20
C VAL A 280 -9.18 -16.43 14.08
N LEU A 281 -9.98 -16.91 13.12
CA LEU A 281 -10.16 -18.34 12.89
C LEU A 281 -8.85 -19.02 12.48
N GLY A 282 -8.09 -18.42 11.57
CA GLY A 282 -6.78 -18.91 11.16
C GLY A 282 -5.83 -19.00 12.36
N TRP A 283 -5.84 -18.00 13.25
CA TRP A 283 -5.01 -18.02 14.46
C TRP A 283 -5.38 -19.19 15.38
N ILE A 284 -6.67 -19.38 15.64
CA ILE A 284 -7.16 -20.49 16.46
C ILE A 284 -6.74 -21.84 15.86
N VAL A 285 -6.91 -22.01 14.54
CA VAL A 285 -6.56 -23.26 13.85
C VAL A 285 -5.05 -23.50 13.88
N SER A 286 -4.24 -22.45 13.79
CA SER A 286 -2.78 -22.55 13.91
C SER A 286 -2.33 -22.99 15.30
N GLU A 287 -2.89 -22.41 16.37
CA GLU A 287 -2.49 -22.73 17.75
C GLU A 287 -3.03 -24.09 18.22
N GLU A 288 -4.31 -24.39 17.98
CA GLU A 288 -4.98 -25.59 18.51
C GLU A 288 -4.70 -26.85 17.67
N TYR A 289 -4.58 -26.70 16.35
CA TYR A 289 -4.38 -27.83 15.43
C TYR A 289 -3.00 -27.86 14.79
N HIS A 290 -2.11 -26.93 15.17
CA HIS A 290 -0.74 -26.82 14.67
C HIS A 290 -0.66 -26.64 13.15
N TRP A 291 -1.61 -25.92 12.56
CA TRP A 291 -1.55 -25.56 11.14
C TRP A 291 -0.56 -24.42 10.93
N ASP A 292 0.14 -24.45 9.79
CA ASP A 292 1.16 -23.47 9.46
C ASP A 292 0.56 -22.31 8.67
N TRP A 293 0.85 -21.09 9.09
CA TRP A 293 0.59 -19.94 8.23
C TRP A 293 1.55 -19.94 7.04
N MET A 294 0.98 -19.79 5.85
CA MET A 294 1.69 -19.83 4.57
C MET A 294 1.24 -18.67 3.70
N ALA A 295 2.16 -18.20 2.86
CA ALA A 295 1.83 -17.34 1.74
C ALA A 295 1.54 -18.21 0.51
N PHE A 296 0.43 -17.93 -0.17
CA PHE A 296 0.04 -18.57 -1.43
C PHE A 296 -0.40 -17.55 -2.46
N GLY A 297 -0.21 -17.85 -3.74
CA GLY A 297 -0.59 -16.95 -4.82
C GLY A 297 0.42 -17.00 -5.96
N ASP A 298 0.78 -15.83 -6.47
CA ASP A 298 1.76 -15.65 -7.54
C ASP A 298 2.71 -14.46 -7.27
N GLU A 299 3.60 -14.15 -8.21
CA GLU A 299 4.56 -13.03 -8.09
C GLU A 299 3.89 -11.64 -8.03
N SER A 300 2.61 -11.55 -8.34
CA SER A 300 1.82 -10.31 -8.40
C SER A 300 0.89 -10.15 -7.21
N TYR A 301 0.42 -11.23 -6.59
CA TYR A 301 -0.50 -11.20 -5.47
C TYR A 301 -0.26 -12.38 -4.51
N LEU A 302 0.08 -12.06 -3.27
CA LEU A 302 0.21 -13.03 -2.19
C LEU A 302 -0.98 -12.91 -1.25
N TYR A 303 -1.60 -14.05 -0.99
CA TYR A 303 -2.59 -14.29 0.03
C TYR A 303 -1.93 -14.99 1.20
N TYR A 304 -2.51 -14.83 2.38
CA TYR A 304 -2.07 -15.51 3.59
C TYR A 304 -3.18 -16.40 4.12
N GLY A 305 -2.83 -17.54 4.66
CA GLY A 305 -3.77 -18.48 5.23
C GLY A 305 -3.05 -19.61 5.95
N VAL A 306 -3.81 -20.42 6.67
CA VAL A 306 -3.29 -21.56 7.41
C VAL A 306 -3.45 -22.84 6.60
N VAL A 307 -2.43 -23.68 6.64
CA VAL A 307 -2.37 -24.94 5.91
C VAL A 307 -2.12 -26.07 6.91
N SER A 308 -2.85 -27.17 6.77
CA SER A 308 -2.72 -28.31 7.69
C SER A 308 -1.33 -28.95 7.60
N PRO A 309 -0.84 -29.64 8.66
CA PRO A 309 0.51 -30.24 8.70
C PRO A 309 0.85 -31.20 7.56
N HIS A 310 -0.15 -31.74 6.87
CA HIS A 310 0.02 -32.65 5.73
C HIS A 310 -0.33 -32.00 4.39
N HIS A 311 -0.56 -30.67 4.39
CA HIS A 311 -0.94 -29.87 3.23
C HIS A 311 -2.18 -30.39 2.49
N LEU A 312 -3.10 -31.04 3.22
CA LEU A 312 -4.34 -31.60 2.67
C LEU A 312 -5.51 -30.61 2.71
N TYR A 313 -5.41 -29.58 3.55
CA TYR A 313 -6.45 -28.61 3.81
C TYR A 313 -5.82 -27.24 4.02
N ALA A 314 -6.51 -26.20 3.60
CA ALA A 314 -6.13 -24.83 3.85
C ALA A 314 -7.35 -24.00 4.22
N PHE A 315 -7.14 -22.99 5.06
CA PHE A 315 -8.09 -21.95 5.36
C PHE A 315 -7.45 -20.60 5.06
N ALA A 316 -8.02 -19.87 4.13
CA ALA A 316 -7.57 -18.55 3.73
C ALA A 316 -8.64 -17.52 4.15
N PRO A 317 -8.32 -16.54 4.99
CA PRO A 317 -9.15 -15.35 5.16
C PRO A 317 -9.13 -14.59 3.82
N VAL A 318 -10.03 -14.93 2.90
CA VAL A 318 -10.00 -14.24 1.60
C VAL A 318 -10.94 -13.06 1.61
N ALA A 319 -10.40 -11.92 1.18
CA ALA A 319 -11.16 -10.86 0.55
C ALA A 319 -11.74 -11.37 -0.78
N TYR A 320 -12.82 -12.16 -0.74
CA TYR A 320 -13.57 -12.59 -1.93
C TYR A 320 -14.95 -11.95 -1.90
N ILE A 321 -15.13 -10.85 -2.64
CA ILE A 321 -16.26 -10.64 -3.56
C ILE A 321 -15.72 -9.92 -4.79
#